data_AF-A0A438MLH4-F1
#
_entry.id   AF-A0A438MLH4-F1
#
_cell.length_a   1.000
_cell.length_b   1.000
_cell.length_c   1.000
_cell.angle_alpha   90.00
_cell.angle_beta   90.00
_cell.angle_gamma   90.00
#
_symmetry.space_group_name_H-M   'P 1'
#
loop_
_entity.id
_entity.type
_entity.pdbx_description
1 polymer ?
#
loop_
_entity_poly.entity_id
_entity_poly.type
_entity_poly.pdbx_seq_one_letter_code
_entity_poly.pdbx_strand_id
1 'polypeptide(L)'
;MGPPIVQSHMIMILAVSLALAPVQIPKDFLLSEKAARAPLSEIQKAEEWWQISDKLNEPLALNPCGRKRATTADRSAARTVVHNTTAPSYYGEQLVIYRNAKAATTAMRKLLADAKRCVAHPHGKPYSWSDDGKTRWVVNRTRLGNEAALMRLMMYDKLNKKWAPLLSGIVARKGRALMIYTGDLETLGHPQKRALKTLHRTAAKMAAKVCTLPAVC
;
A
#
# COMPACT_ATOMS: atom_id res chain seq x y z
N MET A 1 57.21 21.27 -45.42
CA MET A 1 56.72 20.68 -44.15
C MET A 1 55.23 20.97 -44.07
N GLY A 2 54.40 20.01 -44.46
CA GLY A 2 52.93 20.13 -44.38
C GLY A 2 52.41 19.58 -43.06
N PRO A 3 51.36 20.16 -42.46
CA PRO A 3 50.83 19.70 -41.18
C PRO A 3 50.06 18.37 -41.33
N PRO A 4 50.02 17.53 -40.28
CA PRO A 4 49.32 16.25 -40.33
C PRO A 4 47.80 16.45 -40.16
N ILE A 5 47.04 15.73 -40.98
CA ILE A 5 45.59 15.62 -40.89
C ILE A 5 45.27 14.62 -39.78
N VAL A 6 44.68 15.09 -38.68
CA VAL A 6 44.23 14.24 -37.57
C VAL A 6 42.82 13.75 -37.86
N GLN A 7 42.68 12.46 -38.13
CA GLN A 7 41.43 11.80 -38.45
C GLN A 7 40.70 11.44 -37.14
N SER A 8 39.75 12.27 -36.70
CA SER A 8 38.91 12.00 -35.53
C SER A 8 37.96 10.83 -35.80
N HIS A 9 38.17 9.70 -35.12
CA HIS A 9 37.22 8.61 -35.07
C HIS A 9 36.03 8.99 -34.19
N MET A 10 34.88 9.22 -34.84
CA MET A 10 33.60 9.46 -34.20
C MET A 10 33.06 8.12 -33.67
N ILE A 11 33.26 7.87 -32.36
CA ILE A 11 32.66 6.72 -31.68
C ILE A 11 31.16 7.00 -31.52
N MET A 12 30.36 6.38 -32.39
CA MET A 12 28.91 6.47 -32.35
C MET A 12 28.38 5.54 -31.24
N ILE A 13 28.11 6.10 -30.05
CA ILE A 13 27.47 5.38 -28.95
C ILE A 13 26.01 5.14 -29.33
N LEU A 14 25.68 3.91 -29.75
CA LEU A 14 24.28 3.47 -29.87
C LEU A 14 23.66 3.42 -28.47
N ALA A 15 22.89 4.45 -28.12
CA ALA A 15 22.03 4.43 -26.95
C ALA A 15 20.84 3.50 -27.22
N VAL A 16 20.98 2.23 -26.88
CA VAL A 16 19.87 1.27 -26.86
C VAL A 16 18.90 1.70 -25.76
N SER A 17 17.83 2.39 -26.16
CA SER A 17 16.71 2.71 -25.26
C SER A 17 15.91 1.44 -25.01
N LEU A 18 16.25 0.71 -23.95
CA LEU A 18 15.42 -0.38 -23.43
C LEU A 18 14.10 0.22 -22.94
N ALA A 19 13.09 0.21 -23.81
CA ALA A 19 11.73 0.50 -23.43
C ALA A 19 11.30 -0.57 -22.40
N LEU A 20 11.30 -0.20 -21.12
CA LEU A 20 10.78 -1.04 -20.04
C LEU A 20 9.32 -1.34 -20.35
N ALA A 21 9.02 -2.60 -20.68
CA ALA A 21 7.65 -3.06 -20.83
C ALA A 21 6.84 -2.67 -19.57
N PRO A 22 5.58 -2.24 -19.73
CA PRO A 22 4.74 -1.92 -18.59
C PRO A 22 4.64 -3.15 -17.69
N VAL A 23 4.98 -2.98 -16.41
CA VAL A 23 4.86 -4.07 -15.43
C VAL A 23 3.40 -4.46 -15.33
N GLN A 24 3.07 -5.68 -15.74
CA GLN A 24 1.76 -6.25 -15.47
C GLN A 24 1.84 -7.03 -14.16
N ILE A 25 0.91 -6.75 -13.26
CA ILE A 25 0.72 -7.58 -12.07
C ILE A 25 -0.07 -8.82 -12.55
N PRO A 26 0.45 -10.05 -12.40
CA PRO A 26 -0.29 -11.25 -12.77
C PRO A 26 -1.62 -11.36 -12.02
N LYS A 27 -2.59 -12.07 -12.58
CA LYS A 27 -3.79 -12.45 -11.84
C LYS A 27 -3.41 -13.33 -10.64
N ASP A 28 -4.12 -13.16 -9.53
CA ASP A 28 -3.89 -13.90 -8.28
C ASP A 28 -2.50 -13.62 -7.66
N PHE A 29 -1.97 -12.42 -7.94
CA PHE A 29 -0.69 -12.00 -7.40
C PHE A 29 -0.80 -11.50 -5.95
N LEU A 30 -1.82 -10.73 -5.62
CA LEU A 30 -2.09 -10.40 -4.21
C LEU A 30 -2.51 -11.67 -3.45
N LEU A 31 -2.23 -11.71 -2.15
CA LEU A 31 -2.48 -12.90 -1.33
C LEU A 31 -3.97 -13.23 -1.20
N SER A 32 -4.80 -12.20 -1.23
CA SER A 32 -6.26 -12.30 -1.08
C SER A 32 -7.03 -12.36 -2.41
N GLU A 33 -6.38 -12.16 -3.56
CA GLU A 33 -7.07 -12.09 -4.87
C GLU A 33 -7.85 -13.36 -5.19
N LYS A 34 -7.29 -14.53 -4.92
CA LYS A 34 -7.97 -15.81 -5.20
C LYS A 34 -9.24 -15.95 -4.36
N ALA A 35 -9.20 -15.55 -3.09
CA ALA A 35 -10.38 -15.55 -2.22
C ALA A 35 -11.41 -14.53 -2.70
N ALA A 36 -10.95 -13.34 -3.10
CA ALA A 36 -11.80 -12.26 -3.63
C ALA A 36 -12.53 -12.62 -4.93
N ARG A 37 -12.03 -13.61 -5.68
CA ARG A 37 -12.66 -14.12 -6.92
C ARG A 37 -13.51 -15.36 -6.70
N ALA A 38 -13.46 -15.96 -5.52
CA ALA A 38 -14.24 -17.14 -5.22
C ALA A 38 -15.73 -16.78 -5.26
N PRO A 39 -16.59 -17.63 -5.85
CA PRO A 39 -18.02 -17.38 -5.81
C PRO A 39 -18.50 -17.43 -4.36
N LEU A 40 -19.27 -16.41 -3.97
CA LEU A 40 -19.98 -16.36 -2.71
C LEU A 40 -21.36 -16.98 -2.86
N SER A 41 -21.83 -17.70 -1.85
CA SER A 41 -23.24 -18.08 -1.74
C SER A 41 -24.15 -16.84 -1.61
N GLU A 42 -25.44 -16.98 -1.84
CA GLU A 42 -26.39 -15.86 -1.69
C GLU A 42 -26.39 -15.27 -0.28
N ILE A 43 -26.30 -16.12 0.75
CA ILE A 43 -26.16 -15.67 2.14
C ILE A 43 -24.87 -14.85 2.31
N GLN A 44 -23.74 -15.35 1.80
CA GLN A 44 -22.48 -14.61 1.89
C GLN A 44 -22.50 -13.30 1.13
N LYS A 45 -23.15 -13.22 -0.03
CA LYS A 45 -23.27 -11.95 -0.78
C LYS A 45 -24.01 -10.87 0.00
N ALA A 46 -24.91 -11.26 0.91
CA ALA A 46 -25.58 -10.33 1.81
C ALA A 46 -24.66 -9.86 2.96
N GLU A 47 -23.70 -10.69 3.37
CA GLU A 47 -22.86 -10.46 4.57
C GLU A 47 -21.46 -9.94 4.26
N GLU A 48 -20.90 -10.23 3.10
CA GLU A 48 -19.55 -9.87 2.71
C GLU A 48 -19.43 -9.51 1.23
N TRP A 49 -18.51 -8.61 0.92
CA TRP A 49 -18.20 -8.26 -0.45
C TRP A 49 -16.72 -7.99 -0.65
N TRP A 50 -16.26 -8.37 -1.84
CA TRP A 50 -14.90 -8.22 -2.29
C TRP A 50 -14.84 -7.28 -3.49
N GLN A 51 -13.84 -6.41 -3.52
CA GLN A 51 -13.56 -5.54 -4.66
C GLN A 51 -12.11 -5.72 -5.08
N ILE A 52 -11.89 -5.91 -6.39
CA ILE A 52 -10.56 -5.91 -7.01
C ILE A 52 -10.50 -4.71 -7.95
N SER A 53 -9.42 -3.92 -7.87
CA SER A 53 -9.24 -2.72 -8.67
C SER A 53 -7.80 -2.60 -9.17
N ASP A 54 -7.64 -2.26 -10.45
CA ASP A 54 -6.35 -2.03 -11.10
C ASP A 54 -6.08 -0.53 -11.35
N LYS A 55 -6.89 0.35 -10.74
CA LYS A 55 -6.90 1.77 -11.03
C LYS A 55 -5.66 2.47 -10.48
N LEU A 56 -4.84 3.04 -11.37
CA LEU A 56 -3.65 3.80 -10.97
C LEU A 56 -3.97 5.04 -10.12
N ASN A 57 -5.15 5.63 -10.29
CA ASN A 57 -5.59 6.83 -9.58
C ASN A 57 -6.26 6.54 -8.23
N GLU A 58 -6.37 5.27 -7.83
CA GLU A 58 -6.90 4.88 -6.52
C GLU A 58 -5.96 5.40 -5.41
N PRO A 59 -6.47 6.03 -4.33
CA PRO A 59 -5.63 6.42 -3.21
C PRO A 59 -4.91 5.21 -2.60
N LEU A 60 -3.85 5.50 -1.83
CA LEU A 60 -3.23 4.44 -1.04
C LEU A 60 -4.24 3.92 -0.01
N ALA A 61 -4.31 2.60 0.22
CA ALA A 61 -5.27 2.01 1.15
C ALA A 61 -5.13 2.58 2.58
N LEU A 62 -3.90 2.90 2.99
CA LEU A 62 -3.64 3.80 4.11
C LEU A 62 -3.61 5.24 3.58
N ASN A 63 -4.61 6.04 3.94
CA ASN A 63 -4.81 7.40 3.42
C ASN A 63 -5.03 8.42 4.56
N PRO A 64 -3.98 8.81 5.30
CA PRO A 64 -4.14 9.60 6.51
C PRO A 64 -4.86 10.94 6.32
N CYS A 65 -4.74 11.52 5.13
CA CYS A 65 -5.30 12.81 4.77
C CYS A 65 -6.49 12.70 3.81
N GLY A 66 -7.15 11.53 3.70
CA GLY A 66 -8.42 11.39 2.97
C GLY A 66 -8.39 11.83 1.50
N ARG A 67 -7.25 11.69 0.82
CA ARG A 67 -7.11 12.09 -0.58
C ARG A 67 -8.09 11.28 -1.42
N LYS A 68 -8.91 11.95 -2.24
CA LYS A 68 -9.91 11.28 -3.10
C LYS A 68 -9.27 10.54 -4.28
N ARG A 69 -8.09 10.98 -4.73
CA ARG A 69 -7.37 10.43 -5.88
C ARG A 69 -5.85 10.48 -5.63
N ALA A 70 -5.14 9.51 -6.20
CA ALA A 70 -3.70 9.52 -6.28
C ALA A 70 -3.20 10.16 -7.59
N THR A 71 -2.00 10.71 -7.55
CA THR A 71 -1.26 11.09 -8.75
C THR A 71 -0.79 9.83 -9.48
N THR A 72 -1.11 9.71 -10.77
CA THR A 72 -0.75 8.53 -11.58
C THR A 72 0.61 8.64 -12.22
N ALA A 73 1.19 9.85 -12.31
CA ALA A 73 2.41 10.14 -13.07
C ALA A 73 3.54 9.15 -12.77
N ASP A 74 3.76 8.79 -11.51
CA ASP A 74 4.86 7.92 -11.10
C ASP A 74 4.48 6.44 -10.93
N ARG A 75 3.22 6.06 -11.15
CA ARG A 75 2.74 4.68 -10.99
C ARG A 75 2.72 3.98 -12.34
N SER A 76 3.34 2.80 -12.41
CA SER A 76 3.33 1.95 -13.60
C SER A 76 2.28 0.85 -13.53
N ALA A 77 1.94 0.39 -12.33
CA ALA A 77 0.87 -0.59 -12.09
C ALA A 77 0.31 -0.42 -10.68
N ALA A 78 -0.95 -0.79 -10.49
CA ALA A 78 -1.57 -0.88 -9.18
C ALA A 78 -2.54 -2.07 -9.17
N ARG A 79 -2.65 -2.72 -8.02
CA ARG A 79 -3.74 -3.67 -7.75
C ARG A 79 -4.15 -3.55 -6.29
N THR A 80 -5.45 -3.43 -6.06
CA THR A 80 -6.07 -3.34 -4.75
C THR A 80 -7.10 -4.45 -4.61
N VAL A 81 -7.10 -5.12 -3.46
CA VAL A 81 -8.19 -5.98 -2.99
C VAL A 81 -8.75 -5.35 -1.72
N VAL A 82 -10.06 -5.19 -1.66
CA VAL A 82 -10.78 -4.75 -0.46
C VAL A 82 -11.82 -5.81 -0.10
N HIS A 83 -11.89 -6.16 1.17
CA HIS A 83 -12.92 -6.99 1.78
C HIS A 83 -13.66 -6.17 2.81
N ASN A 84 -14.99 -6.26 2.80
CA ASN A 84 -15.83 -5.69 3.83
C ASN A 84 -16.92 -6.69 4.22
N THR A 85 -17.48 -6.49 5.41
CA THR A 85 -18.62 -7.25 5.93
C THR A 85 -19.70 -6.33 6.51
N THR A 86 -20.91 -6.87 6.67
CA THR A 86 -22.08 -6.23 7.32
C THR A 86 -21.85 -5.95 8.81
N ALA A 87 -21.28 -6.91 9.54
CA ALA A 87 -20.73 -6.70 10.88
C ALA A 87 -19.41 -5.95 10.69
N PRO A 88 -19.39 -4.61 10.76
CA PRO A 88 -18.52 -3.74 9.97
C PRO A 88 -17.05 -4.09 10.20
N SER A 89 -16.52 -4.96 9.35
CA SER A 89 -15.13 -5.36 9.34
C SER A 89 -14.52 -5.03 7.98
N TYR A 90 -13.23 -4.76 7.98
CA TYR A 90 -12.49 -4.24 6.85
C TYR A 90 -11.12 -4.89 6.76
N TYR A 91 -10.79 -5.35 5.56
CA TYR A 91 -9.43 -5.71 5.17
C TYR A 91 -9.09 -5.12 3.80
N GLY A 92 -7.86 -4.64 3.67
CA GLY A 92 -7.32 -4.09 2.44
C GLY A 92 -5.93 -4.60 2.15
N GLU A 93 -5.70 -5.00 0.91
CA GLU A 93 -4.40 -5.34 0.35
C GLU A 93 -4.16 -4.48 -0.89
N GLN A 94 -3.01 -3.82 -0.97
CA GLN A 94 -2.67 -3.01 -2.14
C GLN A 94 -1.20 -3.16 -2.52
N LEU A 95 -0.96 -3.36 -3.81
CA LEU A 95 0.35 -3.31 -4.42
C LEU A 95 0.39 -2.15 -5.42
N VAL A 96 1.37 -1.26 -5.29
CA VAL A 96 1.64 -0.21 -6.25
C VAL A 96 3.07 -0.35 -6.75
N ILE A 97 3.23 -0.50 -8.06
CA ILE A 97 4.53 -0.48 -8.72
C ILE A 97 4.75 0.93 -9.25
N TYR A 98 5.85 1.55 -8.84
CA TYR A 98 6.27 2.86 -9.32
C TYR A 98 7.24 2.72 -10.49
N ARG A 99 7.41 3.79 -11.27
CA ARG A 99 8.35 3.81 -12.40
C ARG A 99 9.76 3.38 -12.00
N ASN A 100 10.22 3.81 -10.82
CA ASN A 100 11.53 3.49 -10.27
C ASN A 100 11.55 3.51 -8.73
N ALA A 101 12.65 3.06 -8.13
CA ALA A 101 12.82 2.98 -6.69
C ALA A 101 12.77 4.36 -5.99
N LYS A 102 13.21 5.42 -6.66
CA LYS A 102 13.15 6.80 -6.14
C LYS A 102 11.71 7.28 -5.99
N ALA A 103 10.86 7.00 -6.97
CA ALA A 103 9.43 7.29 -6.92
C ALA A 103 8.72 6.51 -5.79
N ALA A 104 9.00 5.21 -5.65
CA ALA A 104 8.47 4.40 -4.54
C ALA A 104 8.90 4.94 -3.16
N THR A 105 10.18 5.33 -3.03
CA THR A 105 10.71 5.95 -1.81
C THR A 105 10.03 7.28 -1.51
N THR A 106 9.80 8.11 -2.53
CA THR A 106 9.11 9.39 -2.40
C THR A 106 7.66 9.18 -1.94
N ALA A 107 6.96 8.20 -2.50
CA ALA A 107 5.60 7.86 -2.10
C ALA A 107 5.53 7.36 -0.65
N MET A 108 6.44 6.49 -0.22
CA MET A 108 6.54 6.04 1.18
C MET A 108 6.75 7.24 2.11
N ARG A 109 7.73 8.09 1.83
CA ARG A 109 8.01 9.31 2.63
C ARG A 109 6.81 10.25 2.68
N LYS A 110 6.12 10.44 1.56
CA LYS A 110 4.91 11.27 1.49
C LYS A 110 3.79 10.70 2.37
N LEU A 111 3.55 9.39 2.34
CA LEU A 111 2.58 8.72 3.19
C LEU A 111 2.90 8.91 4.68
N LEU A 112 4.15 8.69 5.08
CA LEU A 112 4.56 8.88 6.48
C LEU A 112 4.47 10.36 6.91
N ALA A 113 4.74 11.29 5.99
CA ALA A 113 4.57 12.72 6.26
C ALA A 113 3.09 13.13 6.33
N ASP A 114 2.22 12.56 5.48
CA ASP A 114 0.76 12.73 5.55
C ASP A 114 0.25 12.22 6.91
N ALA A 115 0.74 11.07 7.39
CA ALA A 115 0.40 10.54 8.72
C ALA A 115 0.78 11.46 9.87
N LYS A 116 1.89 12.22 9.75
CA LYS A 116 2.31 13.24 10.73
C LYS A 116 1.54 14.55 10.62
N ARG A 117 1.14 14.95 9.42
CA ARG A 117 0.36 16.19 9.20
C ARG A 117 -1.09 16.02 9.63
N CYS A 118 -1.71 14.90 9.28
CA CYS A 118 -3.13 14.63 9.52
C CYS A 118 -3.36 13.86 10.83
N VAL A 119 -2.53 14.10 11.85
CA VAL A 119 -2.58 13.41 13.15
C VAL A 119 -3.86 13.72 13.93
N ALA A 120 -4.43 14.93 13.83
CA ALA A 120 -5.57 15.34 14.66
C ALA A 120 -6.90 15.45 13.91
N HIS A 121 -6.86 15.46 12.58
CA HIS A 121 -8.03 15.60 11.71
C HIS A 121 -7.82 14.76 10.44
N PRO A 122 -7.90 13.42 10.53
CA PRO A 122 -7.89 12.62 9.32
C PRO A 122 -9.09 13.04 8.46
N HIS A 123 -8.81 13.52 7.24
CA HIS A 123 -9.88 13.78 6.27
C HIS A 123 -10.42 12.43 5.76
N GLY A 124 -11.70 12.40 5.40
CA GLY A 124 -12.46 11.17 5.22
C GLY A 124 -13.38 10.96 6.42
N LYS A 125 -14.57 10.39 6.21
CA LYS A 125 -15.53 10.21 7.31
C LYS A 125 -14.79 9.49 8.45
N PRO A 126 -14.72 10.05 9.67
CA PRO A 126 -14.41 9.21 10.82
C PRO A 126 -15.41 8.05 10.77
N TYR A 127 -14.99 6.84 11.13
CA TYR A 127 -15.96 5.88 11.63
C TYR A 127 -16.58 6.54 12.87
N SER A 128 -17.63 7.35 12.67
CA SER A 128 -18.23 8.17 13.71
C SER A 128 -19.13 7.27 14.54
N TRP A 129 -18.51 6.48 15.39
CA TRP A 129 -19.21 5.90 16.54
C TRP A 129 -19.34 6.92 17.68
N SER A 130 -18.70 8.10 17.58
CA SER A 130 -19.00 9.23 18.46
C SER A 130 -18.80 10.59 17.77
N ASP A 131 -19.72 11.52 18.04
CA ASP A 131 -19.72 12.91 17.54
C ASP A 131 -18.52 13.75 18.04
N ASP A 132 -17.67 13.16 18.86
CA ASP A 132 -16.57 13.79 19.59
C ASP A 132 -15.25 12.98 19.53
N GLY A 133 -15.23 11.91 18.74
CA GLY A 133 -14.21 10.87 18.76
C GLY A 133 -12.88 11.38 18.22
N LYS A 134 -11.99 11.82 19.12
CA LYS A 134 -10.62 12.18 18.77
C LYS A 134 -9.96 10.97 18.11
N THR A 135 -9.45 11.15 16.91
CA THR A 135 -8.67 10.13 16.20
C THR A 135 -7.24 10.60 16.02
N ARG A 136 -6.31 9.65 15.91
CA ARG A 136 -4.92 9.96 15.54
C ARG A 136 -4.19 8.85 14.83
N TRP A 137 -3.30 9.24 13.92
CA TRP A 137 -2.34 8.31 13.34
C TRP A 137 -1.14 8.11 14.26
N VAL A 138 -0.77 6.84 14.47
CA VAL A 138 0.48 6.43 15.13
C VAL A 138 1.30 5.65 14.12
N VAL A 139 2.58 6.01 13.99
CA VAL A 139 3.52 5.39 13.04
C VAL A 139 4.71 4.83 13.80
N ASN A 140 4.99 3.55 13.60
CA ASN A 140 6.17 2.88 14.14
C ASN A 140 6.97 2.28 12.99
N ARG A 141 8.26 2.61 12.88
CA ARG A 141 9.13 1.95 11.89
C ARG A 141 9.21 0.46 12.20
N THR A 142 9.26 -0.34 11.14
CA THR A 142 9.40 -1.79 11.26
C THR A 142 10.39 -2.34 10.24
N ARG A 143 11.00 -3.49 10.53
CA ARG A 143 12.03 -4.09 9.68
C ARG A 143 11.39 -5.08 8.72
N LEU A 144 11.09 -4.62 7.51
CA LEU A 144 10.52 -5.46 6.44
C LEU A 144 10.85 -4.85 5.07
N GLY A 145 11.25 -5.68 4.11
CA GLY A 145 11.67 -5.20 2.79
C GLY A 145 12.90 -4.29 2.85
N ASN A 146 12.91 -3.22 2.04
CA ASN A 146 13.92 -2.16 2.16
C ASN A 146 13.53 -1.12 3.21
N GLU A 147 12.23 -0.85 3.38
CA GLU A 147 11.69 0.11 4.35
C GLU A 147 10.26 -0.30 4.70
N ALA A 148 9.87 -0.21 5.96
CA ALA A 148 8.48 -0.45 6.34
C ALA A 148 8.07 0.34 7.59
N ALA A 149 6.76 0.55 7.71
CA ALA A 149 6.13 1.16 8.88
C ALA A 149 4.82 0.45 9.21
N LEU A 150 4.62 0.20 10.50
CA LEU A 150 3.31 -0.06 11.09
C LEU A 150 2.61 1.28 11.29
N MET A 151 1.43 1.41 10.72
CA MET A 151 0.55 2.56 10.85
C MET A 151 -0.73 2.13 11.55
N ARG A 152 -1.19 2.94 12.50
CA ARG A 152 -2.44 2.70 13.24
C ARG A 152 -3.27 3.96 13.27
N LEU A 153 -4.53 3.86 12.86
CA LEU A 153 -5.52 4.87 13.19
C LEU A 153 -6.07 4.51 14.57
N MET A 154 -5.81 5.37 15.54
CA MET A 154 -6.26 5.24 16.91
C MET A 154 -7.52 6.09 17.10
N MET A 155 -8.46 5.60 17.89
CA MET A 155 -9.63 6.33 18.36
C MET A 155 -9.55 6.44 19.89
N TYR A 156 -9.92 7.61 20.43
CA TYR A 156 -10.01 7.80 21.87
C TYR A 156 -11.34 7.24 22.37
N ASP A 157 -11.28 6.15 23.11
CA ASP A 157 -12.39 5.56 23.83
C ASP A 157 -12.64 6.39 25.09
N LYS A 158 -13.71 7.18 25.07
CA LYS A 158 -14.10 8.05 26.18
C LYS A 158 -14.51 7.29 27.43
N LEU A 159 -15.20 6.15 27.25
CA LEU A 159 -15.70 5.33 28.35
C LEU A 159 -14.54 4.79 29.18
N ASN A 160 -13.55 4.21 28.51
CA ASN A 160 -12.38 3.63 29.16
C ASN A 160 -11.18 4.60 29.29
N LYS A 161 -11.35 5.87 28.86
CA LYS A 161 -10.31 6.92 28.84
C LYS A 161 -8.99 6.46 28.24
N LYS A 162 -9.04 5.69 27.14
CA LYS A 162 -7.86 5.06 26.51
C LYS A 162 -7.87 5.20 24.99
N TRP A 163 -6.69 5.10 24.38
CA TRP A 163 -6.58 5.02 22.91
C TRP A 163 -6.68 3.57 22.47
N ALA A 164 -7.60 3.26 21.56
CA ALA A 164 -7.77 1.95 20.95
C ALA A 164 -7.51 2.01 19.43
N PRO A 165 -6.91 0.97 18.82
CA PRO A 165 -6.75 0.93 17.37
C PRO A 165 -8.11 0.71 16.70
N LEU A 166 -8.47 1.59 15.77
CA LEU A 166 -9.60 1.41 14.86
C LEU A 166 -9.15 0.66 13.60
N LEU A 167 -7.98 1.02 13.08
CA LEU A 167 -7.38 0.42 11.89
C LEU A 167 -5.89 0.20 12.15
N SER A 168 -5.37 -0.96 11.74
CA SER A 168 -3.94 -1.25 11.74
C SER A 168 -3.50 -1.65 10.34
N GLY A 169 -2.34 -1.17 9.91
CA GLY A 169 -1.77 -1.59 8.65
C GLY A 169 -0.26 -1.51 8.61
N ILE A 170 0.34 -2.33 7.77
CA ILE A 170 1.76 -2.25 7.44
C ILE A 170 1.89 -1.75 6.02
N VAL A 171 2.66 -0.69 5.85
CA VAL A 171 3.19 -0.29 4.55
C VAL A 171 4.66 -0.70 4.48
N ALA A 172 5.04 -1.34 3.36
CA ALA A 172 6.40 -1.76 3.10
C ALA A 172 6.81 -1.41 1.69
N ARG A 173 8.10 -1.15 1.49
CA ARG A 173 8.73 -0.90 0.20
C ARG A 173 9.75 -1.99 -0.09
N LYS A 174 9.76 -2.49 -1.32
CA LYS A 174 10.81 -3.38 -1.84
C LYS A 174 11.08 -2.99 -3.30
N GLY A 175 12.32 -2.61 -3.60
CA GLY A 175 12.68 -2.06 -4.91
C GLY A 175 11.81 -0.85 -5.27
N ARG A 176 11.12 -0.92 -6.42
CA ARG A 176 10.14 0.08 -6.88
C ARG A 176 8.68 -0.22 -6.51
N ALA A 177 8.42 -1.23 -5.68
CA ALA A 177 7.08 -1.57 -5.21
C ALA A 177 6.79 -1.00 -3.81
N LEU A 178 5.55 -0.59 -3.60
CA LEU A 178 4.94 -0.29 -2.30
C LEU A 178 3.80 -1.27 -2.06
N MET A 179 3.83 -1.95 -0.92
CA MET A 179 2.84 -2.94 -0.50
C MET A 179 2.16 -2.42 0.76
N ILE A 180 0.83 -2.49 0.81
CA ILE A 180 0.03 -2.02 1.94
C ILE A 180 -0.93 -3.15 2.34
N TYR A 181 -0.92 -3.48 3.62
CA TYR A 181 -1.86 -4.39 4.27
C TYR A 181 -2.55 -3.64 5.37
N THR A 182 -3.86 -3.68 5.44
CA THR A 182 -4.62 -2.96 6.44
C THR A 182 -5.85 -3.76 6.85
N GLY A 183 -6.29 -3.57 8.08
CA GLY A 183 -7.55 -4.10 8.56
C GLY A 183 -7.84 -3.67 9.99
N ASP A 184 -9.05 -3.90 10.44
CA ASP A 184 -9.42 -3.74 11.85
C ASP A 184 -9.05 -4.98 12.68
N LEU A 185 -9.33 -4.92 13.97
CA LEU A 185 -9.04 -6.03 14.88
C LEU A 185 -9.94 -7.25 14.66
N GLU A 186 -11.18 -7.05 14.20
CA GLU A 186 -12.11 -8.16 13.94
C GLU A 186 -11.57 -9.02 12.80
N THR A 187 -11.14 -8.40 11.70
CA THR A 187 -10.60 -9.14 10.56
C THR A 187 -9.21 -9.70 10.82
N LEU A 188 -8.34 -8.97 11.54
CA LEU A 188 -6.95 -9.38 11.75
C LEU A 188 -6.77 -10.35 12.96
N GLY A 189 -7.78 -10.41 13.82
CA GLY A 189 -7.89 -11.34 14.95
C GLY A 189 -7.47 -10.74 16.30
N HIS A 190 -8.24 -11.09 17.33
CA HIS A 190 -7.95 -10.77 18.74
C HIS A 190 -6.95 -11.75 19.38
N PRO A 191 -6.15 -11.30 20.37
CA PRO A 191 -5.95 -9.90 20.79
C PRO A 191 -5.09 -9.11 19.79
N GLN A 192 -4.93 -7.79 19.96
CA GLN A 192 -4.13 -6.94 19.06
C GLN A 192 -2.73 -7.50 18.70
N LYS A 193 -2.07 -8.19 19.63
CA LYS A 193 -0.78 -8.87 19.37
C LYS A 193 -0.86 -9.89 18.23
N ARG A 194 -1.97 -10.63 18.13
CA ARG A 194 -2.26 -11.58 17.05
C ARG A 194 -2.46 -10.83 15.72
N ALA A 195 -3.30 -9.80 15.70
CA ALA A 195 -3.50 -8.95 14.53
C ALA A 195 -2.18 -8.39 13.96
N LEU A 196 -1.31 -7.85 14.82
CA LEU A 196 -0.01 -7.33 14.40
C LEU A 196 0.91 -8.44 13.84
N LYS A 197 0.88 -9.63 14.43
CA LYS A 197 1.63 -10.80 13.94
C LYS A 197 1.12 -11.23 12.56
N THR A 198 -0.19 -11.23 12.36
CA THR A 198 -0.83 -11.54 11.07
C THR A 198 -0.38 -10.53 10.01
N LEU A 199 -0.53 -9.23 10.26
CA LEU A 199 -0.08 -8.17 9.34
C LEU A 199 1.39 -8.33 8.97
N HIS A 200 2.25 -8.57 9.96
CA HIS A 200 3.69 -8.76 9.75
C HIS A 200 4.00 -9.95 8.85
N ARG A 201 3.38 -11.10 9.09
CA ARG A 201 3.57 -12.31 8.27
C ARG A 201 3.10 -12.08 6.84
N THR A 202 1.92 -11.49 6.68
CA THR A 202 1.32 -11.19 5.37
C THR A 202 2.20 -10.23 4.58
N ALA A 203 2.63 -9.13 5.20
CA ALA A 203 3.55 -8.18 4.59
C ALA A 203 4.89 -8.83 4.22
N ALA A 204 5.43 -9.73 5.06
CA ALA A 204 6.72 -10.37 4.81
C ALA A 204 6.64 -11.33 3.62
N LYS A 205 5.57 -12.13 3.56
CA LYS A 205 5.28 -13.01 2.43
C LYS A 205 5.24 -12.23 1.11
N MET A 206 4.65 -11.04 1.13
CA MET A 206 4.51 -10.22 -0.08
C MET A 206 5.78 -9.45 -0.43
N ALA A 207 6.55 -8.98 0.55
CA ALA A 207 7.88 -8.42 0.29
C ALA A 207 8.84 -9.45 -0.33
N ALA A 208 8.66 -10.75 -0.05
CA ALA A 208 9.37 -11.82 -0.75
C ALA A 208 8.82 -12.06 -2.16
N LYS A 209 7.48 -12.20 -2.30
CA LYS A 209 6.81 -12.47 -3.58
C LYS A 209 7.02 -11.34 -4.60
N VAL A 210 7.07 -10.08 -4.18
CA VAL A 210 7.10 -8.92 -5.09
C VAL A 210 8.33 -8.85 -5.98
N CYS A 211 9.44 -9.47 -5.57
CA CYS A 211 10.65 -9.55 -6.39
C CYS A 211 10.57 -10.56 -7.53
N THR A 212 9.53 -11.40 -7.58
CA THR A 212 9.31 -12.28 -8.75
C THR A 212 8.70 -11.52 -9.93
N LEU A 213 8.28 -10.27 -9.73
CA LEU A 213 7.79 -9.41 -10.80
C LEU A 213 8.96 -8.82 -11.60
N PRO A 214 8.88 -8.80 -12.95
CA PRO A 214 9.93 -8.25 -13.79
C PRO A 214 10.30 -6.80 -13.43
N ALA A 215 11.61 -6.59 -13.27
CA ALA A 215 12.23 -5.29 -13.00
C ALA A 215 11.68 -4.56 -11.75
N VAL A 216 11.12 -5.26 -10.77
CA VAL A 216 10.65 -4.64 -9.51
C VAL A 216 11.75 -4.53 -8.47
N CYS A 217 12.45 -5.64 -8.30
CA CYS A 217 13.75 -5.77 -7.65
C CYS A 217 14.77 -6.03 -8.79
#